data_AF-A0A7W0Y4A9-F1
#
_entry.id   AF-A0A7W0Y4A9-F1
#
_cell.length_a   1.000
_cell.length_b   1.000
_cell.length_c   1.000
_cell.angle_alpha   90.00
_cell.angle_beta   90.00
_cell.angle_gamma   90.00
#
_symmetry.space_group_name_H-M   'P 1'
#
loop_
_entity.id
_entity.type
_entity.pdbx_description
1 polymer ?
#
loop_
_entity_poly.entity_id
_entity_poly.type
_entity_poly.pdbx_seq_one_letter_code
_entity_poly.pdbx_strand_id
1 'polypeptide(L)'
;MSKLTDALEAEARRAEAKQHRRERGYAEANRPVPPPGQRDPDGFVTVVHLSTGFQAFGIAIFTLLAVPIGGGLAVVMLWDTADWERYLYGGMALIAALVGPILLVRALVLWSGFRGWRARLPFAFAGSWDSLASDRADSESWRSCTLQIHLVTTEPDAVRAANALLRTFAVAANRSMYNTRFGTIDRWTASSKLTATGQANCRVAWKLYRFITRDLARLHAAGVTIARVTLEVRGAETIKAEADPS
;
A
#
# COMPACT_ATOMS: atom_id res chain seq x y z
N MET A 1 43.47 -35.61 15.49
CA MET A 1 42.38 -35.97 14.56
C MET A 1 41.30 -34.89 14.40
N SER A 2 41.05 -33.96 15.34
CA SER A 2 39.92 -33.02 15.20
C SER A 2 40.12 -31.87 14.18
N LYS A 3 41.34 -31.43 13.89
CA LYS A 3 41.57 -30.34 12.91
C LYS A 3 41.20 -30.71 11.47
N LEU A 4 41.25 -32.00 11.13
CA LEU A 4 40.92 -32.48 9.78
C LEU A 4 39.41 -32.53 9.57
N THR A 5 38.66 -32.95 10.60
CA THR A 5 37.19 -32.96 10.58
C THR A 5 36.62 -31.55 10.53
N ASP A 6 37.19 -30.60 11.28
CA ASP A 6 36.74 -29.20 11.27
C ASP A 6 36.96 -28.53 9.90
N ALA A 7 38.08 -28.86 9.24
CA ALA A 7 38.38 -28.36 7.89
C ALA A 7 37.41 -28.92 6.84
N LEU A 8 37.10 -30.21 6.91
CA LEU A 8 36.14 -30.87 6.02
C LEU A 8 34.71 -30.35 6.20
N GLU A 9 34.28 -30.10 7.44
CA GLU A 9 32.98 -29.48 7.70
C GLU A 9 32.88 -28.05 7.17
N ALA A 10 33.95 -27.26 7.31
CA ALA A 10 33.96 -25.90 6.79
C ALA A 10 33.90 -25.87 5.26
N GLU A 11 34.53 -26.83 4.59
CA GLU A 11 34.52 -26.96 3.13
C GLU A 11 33.16 -27.44 2.62
N ALA A 12 32.52 -28.39 3.31
CA ALA A 12 31.16 -28.84 3.02
C ALA A 12 30.14 -27.69 3.10
N ARG A 13 30.18 -26.87 4.17
CA ARG A 13 29.29 -25.69 4.31
C ARG A 13 29.50 -24.65 3.21
N ARG A 14 30.74 -24.46 2.75
CA ARG A 14 31.06 -23.55 1.62
C ARG A 14 30.51 -24.07 0.31
N ALA A 15 30.59 -25.38 0.07
CA ALA A 15 30.02 -26.02 -1.11
C ALA A 15 28.49 -25.90 -1.12
N GLU A 16 27.82 -26.18 0.00
CA GLU A 16 26.37 -26.02 0.17
C GLU A 16 25.93 -24.56 -0.05
N ALA A 17 26.63 -23.59 0.55
CA ALA A 17 26.32 -22.18 0.37
C ALA A 17 26.47 -21.73 -1.10
N LYS A 18 27.46 -22.28 -1.82
CA LYS A 18 27.66 -22.01 -3.25
C LYS A 18 26.56 -22.64 -4.11
N GLN A 19 26.10 -23.83 -3.75
CA GLN A 19 25.01 -24.52 -4.43
C GLN A 19 23.68 -23.79 -4.21
N HIS A 20 23.37 -23.37 -2.99
CA HIS A 20 22.19 -22.56 -2.69
C HIS A 20 22.18 -21.21 -3.41
N ARG A 21 23.34 -20.57 -3.58
CA ARG A 21 23.46 -19.34 -4.40
C ARG A 21 23.16 -19.61 -5.88
N ARG A 22 23.60 -20.75 -6.42
CA ARG A 22 23.31 -21.15 -7.81
C ARG A 22 21.84 -21.46 -8.00
N GLU A 23 21.22 -22.17 -7.07
CA GLU A 23 19.78 -22.48 -7.11
C GLU A 23 18.92 -21.22 -7.00
N ARG A 24 19.29 -20.25 -6.15
CA ARG A 24 18.61 -18.95 -6.10
C ARG A 24 18.77 -18.18 -7.41
N GLY A 25 19.97 -18.14 -7.99
CA GLY A 25 20.19 -17.50 -9.29
C GLY A 25 19.38 -18.15 -10.41
N TYR A 26 19.24 -19.48 -10.39
CA TYR A 26 18.45 -20.23 -11.38
C TYR A 26 16.93 -20.05 -11.19
N ALA A 27 16.47 -19.98 -9.94
CA ALA A 27 15.07 -19.69 -9.61
C ALA A 27 14.68 -18.24 -9.94
N GLU A 28 15.62 -17.31 -9.80
CA GLU A 28 15.43 -15.89 -10.12
C GLU A 28 15.48 -15.63 -11.64
N ALA A 29 16.36 -16.35 -12.36
CA ALA A 29 16.42 -16.32 -13.83
C ALA A 29 15.22 -17.00 -14.51
N ASN A 30 14.62 -18.01 -13.85
CA ASN A 30 13.40 -18.68 -14.33
C ASN A 30 12.13 -18.21 -13.63
N ARG A 31 12.17 -17.04 -12.95
CA ARG A 31 10.92 -16.41 -12.54
C ARG A 31 10.09 -16.16 -13.79
N PRO A 32 8.84 -16.65 -13.86
CA PRO A 32 7.98 -16.37 -14.99
C PRO A 32 7.89 -14.85 -15.15
N VAL A 33 8.38 -14.36 -16.29
CA VAL A 33 8.21 -12.96 -16.68
C VAL A 33 6.69 -12.72 -16.70
N PRO A 34 6.17 -11.74 -15.93
CA PRO A 34 4.75 -11.48 -15.92
C PRO A 34 4.28 -11.23 -17.36
N PRO A 35 3.13 -11.80 -17.75
CA PRO A 35 2.66 -11.73 -19.13
C PRO A 35 2.63 -10.27 -19.62
N PRO A 36 3.08 -10.00 -20.86
CA PRO A 36 3.08 -8.64 -21.39
C PRO A 36 1.63 -8.18 -21.55
N GLY A 37 1.18 -7.23 -20.72
CA GLY A 37 -0.15 -6.65 -20.88
C GLY A 37 -0.76 -5.94 -19.67
N GLN A 38 -0.30 -6.18 -18.43
CA GLN A 38 -0.75 -5.41 -17.26
C GLN A 38 0.31 -4.37 -16.89
N ARG A 39 0.16 -3.15 -17.41
CA ARG A 39 0.95 -2.02 -16.93
C ARG A 39 0.49 -1.72 -15.51
N ASP A 40 1.39 -1.84 -14.53
CA ASP A 40 1.16 -1.24 -13.22
C ASP A 40 0.83 0.26 -13.43
N PRO A 41 -0.09 0.84 -12.65
CA PRO A 41 -0.32 2.27 -12.69
C PRO A 41 0.94 2.94 -12.12
N ASP A 42 1.89 3.25 -12.99
CA ASP A 42 3.23 3.74 -12.64
C ASP A 42 3.24 5.19 -12.09
N GLY A 43 2.06 5.77 -11.87
CA GLY A 43 1.90 7.18 -11.57
C GLY A 43 2.13 7.54 -10.11
N PHE A 44 3.07 8.45 -9.87
CA PHE A 44 3.15 9.22 -8.61
C PHE A 44 1.78 9.80 -8.23
N VAL A 45 1.00 10.26 -9.21
CA VAL A 45 -0.37 10.77 -9.03
C VAL A 45 -1.30 9.73 -8.42
N THR A 46 -1.24 8.47 -8.86
CA THR A 46 -2.04 7.37 -8.31
C THR A 46 -1.68 7.13 -6.84
N VAL A 47 -0.40 7.14 -6.50
CA VAL A 47 0.05 6.93 -5.11
C VAL A 47 -0.41 8.07 -4.21
N VAL A 48 -0.27 9.32 -4.67
CA VAL A 48 -0.77 10.48 -3.94
C VAL A 48 -2.28 10.35 -3.73
N HIS A 49 -3.03 10.06 -4.79
CA HIS A 49 -4.48 9.95 -4.72
C HIS A 49 -4.95 8.82 -3.79
N LEU A 50 -4.39 7.62 -3.93
CA LEU A 50 -4.72 6.48 -3.08
C LEU A 50 -4.37 6.72 -1.60
N SER A 51 -3.20 7.32 -1.33
CA SER A 51 -2.69 7.45 0.04
C SER A 51 -3.24 8.67 0.80
N THR A 52 -3.61 9.73 0.10
CA THR A 52 -4.05 11.00 0.72
C THR A 52 -5.49 11.38 0.38
N GLY A 53 -6.07 10.83 -0.69
CA GLY A 53 -7.35 11.27 -1.26
C GLY A 53 -7.25 12.54 -2.10
N PHE A 54 -6.11 13.26 -2.07
CA PHE A 54 -5.92 14.50 -2.82
C PHE A 54 -5.32 14.25 -4.22
N GLN A 55 -5.51 15.21 -5.12
CA GLN A 55 -4.77 15.24 -6.37
C GLN A 55 -3.31 15.68 -6.11
N ALA A 56 -2.36 15.04 -6.79
CA ALA A 56 -0.95 15.45 -6.74
C ALA A 56 -0.74 16.92 -7.13
N PHE A 57 -1.54 17.41 -8.09
CA PHE A 57 -1.53 18.81 -8.49
C PHE A 57 -1.97 19.75 -7.36
N GLY A 58 -3.01 19.38 -6.61
CA GLY A 58 -3.47 20.14 -5.44
C GLY A 58 -2.40 20.23 -4.34
N ILE A 59 -1.69 19.13 -4.06
CA ILE A 59 -0.58 19.13 -3.10
C ILE A 59 0.58 20.00 -3.60
N ALA A 60 0.88 19.95 -4.91
CA ALA A 60 1.93 20.78 -5.51
C ALA A 60 1.60 22.28 -5.40
N ILE A 61 0.39 22.70 -5.78
CA ILE A 61 -0.06 24.09 -5.63
C ILE A 61 -0.03 24.51 -4.16
N PHE A 62 -0.59 23.71 -3.27
CA PHE A 62 -0.59 24.02 -1.84
C PHE A 62 0.83 24.21 -1.32
N THR A 63 1.77 23.35 -1.71
CA THR A 63 3.17 23.46 -1.34
C THR A 63 3.81 24.73 -1.90
N LEU A 64 3.57 25.04 -3.17
CA LEU A 64 4.11 26.22 -3.84
C LEU A 64 3.62 27.53 -3.22
N LEU A 65 2.40 27.57 -2.66
CA LEU A 65 1.83 28.75 -2.01
C LEU A 65 2.14 28.81 -0.52
N ALA A 66 2.02 27.67 0.19
CA ALA A 66 2.19 27.62 1.65
C ALA A 66 3.63 27.87 2.07
N VAL A 67 4.62 27.41 1.30
CA VAL A 67 6.04 27.59 1.63
C VAL A 67 6.46 29.07 1.62
N PRO A 68 6.23 29.87 0.54
CA PRO A 68 6.62 31.27 0.55
C PRO A 68 5.79 32.11 1.52
N ILE A 69 4.48 31.87 1.62
CA ILE A 69 3.59 32.65 2.50
C ILE A 69 3.89 32.32 3.96
N GLY A 70 3.85 31.05 4.34
CA GLY A 70 4.08 30.61 5.72
C GLY A 70 5.53 30.78 6.15
N GLY A 71 6.49 30.52 5.26
CA GLY A 71 7.90 30.77 5.51
C GLY A 71 8.22 32.26 5.66
N GLY A 72 7.69 33.11 4.77
CA GLY A 72 7.83 34.56 4.86
C GLY A 72 7.21 35.13 6.14
N LEU A 73 6.00 34.68 6.49
CA LEU A 73 5.33 35.08 7.74
C LEU A 73 6.11 34.60 8.97
N ALA A 74 6.62 33.37 8.96
CA ALA A 74 7.45 32.86 10.04
C ALA A 74 8.72 33.69 10.22
N VAL A 75 9.42 34.03 9.12
CA VAL A 75 10.61 34.89 9.18
C VAL A 75 10.25 36.25 9.77
N VAL A 76 9.20 36.91 9.30
CA VAL A 76 8.77 38.22 9.82
C VAL A 76 8.43 38.15 11.32
N MET A 77 7.73 37.11 11.75
CA MET A 77 7.29 36.96 13.15
C MET A 77 8.43 36.55 14.09
N LEU A 78 9.51 35.95 13.58
CA LEU A 78 10.63 35.47 14.38
C LEU A 78 11.85 36.40 14.37
N TRP A 79 11.91 37.37 13.44
CA TRP A 79 13.10 38.20 13.22
C TRP A 79 13.31 39.27 14.30
N ASP A 80 12.25 39.80 14.92
CA ASP A 80 12.38 40.98 15.78
C ASP A 80 11.32 41.05 16.89
N THR A 81 11.35 40.09 17.83
CA THR A 81 10.30 40.04 18.88
C THR A 81 10.77 39.51 20.22
N ALA A 82 10.51 40.26 21.30
CA ALA A 82 10.59 39.80 22.70
C ALA A 82 9.29 39.13 23.18
N ASP A 83 8.23 39.16 22.35
CA ASP A 83 6.89 38.69 22.71
C ASP A 83 6.69 37.21 22.38
N TRP A 84 6.40 36.40 23.40
CA TRP A 84 6.18 34.95 23.27
C TRP A 84 5.06 34.58 22.29
N GLU A 85 4.03 35.43 22.13
CA GLU A 85 2.92 35.20 21.22
C GLU A 85 3.36 35.17 19.75
N ARG A 86 4.32 36.02 19.36
CA ARG A 86 4.82 36.07 17.99
C ARG A 86 5.67 34.85 17.65
N TYR A 87 6.40 34.29 18.63
CA TYR A 87 7.05 32.99 18.47
C TYR A 87 6.04 31.86 18.22
N LEU A 88 4.91 31.87 18.92
CA LEU A 88 3.84 30.89 18.70
C LEU A 88 3.26 31.01 17.27
N TYR A 89 2.92 32.22 16.83
CA TYR A 89 2.41 32.46 15.48
C TYR A 89 3.43 32.12 14.40
N GLY A 90 4.69 32.51 14.58
CA GLY A 90 5.79 32.15 13.69
C GLY A 90 5.99 30.63 13.61
N GLY A 91 5.91 29.94 14.74
CA GLY A 91 5.95 28.47 14.80
C GLY A 91 4.78 27.82 14.04
N MET A 92 3.55 28.30 14.22
CA MET A 92 2.39 27.79 13.46
C MET A 92 2.51 28.05 11.96
N ALA A 93 2.99 29.24 11.56
CA ALA A 93 3.24 29.58 10.16
C ALA A 93 4.31 28.66 9.53
N LEU A 94 5.37 28.35 10.27
CA LEU A 94 6.39 27.39 9.84
C LEU A 94 5.82 25.97 9.71
N ILE A 95 5.01 25.51 10.66
CA ILE A 95 4.34 24.20 10.57
C ILE A 95 3.48 24.15 9.31
N ALA A 96 2.66 25.16 9.06
CA ALA A 96 1.81 25.25 7.86
C ALA A 96 2.64 25.20 6.57
N ALA A 97 3.76 25.91 6.52
CA ALA A 97 4.69 25.89 5.38
C ALA A 97 5.29 24.50 5.12
N LEU A 98 5.53 23.71 6.18
CA LEU A 98 6.16 22.40 6.08
C LEU A 98 5.21 21.25 5.75
N VAL A 99 3.89 21.39 5.95
CA VAL A 99 2.91 20.31 5.67
C VAL A 99 2.99 19.83 4.22
N GLY A 100 2.97 20.76 3.25
CA GLY A 100 3.04 20.44 1.82
C GLY A 100 4.30 19.65 1.44
N PRO A 101 5.51 20.17 1.74
CA PRO A 101 6.77 19.46 1.51
C PRO A 101 6.83 18.08 2.16
N ILE A 102 6.38 17.96 3.41
CA ILE A 102 6.36 16.66 4.12
C ILE A 102 5.45 15.66 3.40
N LEU A 103 4.26 16.09 2.95
CA LEU A 103 3.36 15.23 2.17
C LEU A 103 3.98 14.82 0.84
N LEU A 104 4.69 15.73 0.16
CA LEU A 104 5.38 15.44 -1.10
C LEU A 104 6.51 14.42 -0.92
N VAL A 105 7.37 14.63 0.08
CA VAL A 105 8.45 13.68 0.42
C VAL A 105 7.88 12.32 0.78
N ARG A 106 6.83 12.28 1.60
CA ARG A 106 6.12 11.05 1.93
C ARG A 106 5.57 10.36 0.69
N ALA A 107 4.94 11.10 -0.23
CA ALA A 107 4.43 10.55 -1.48
C ALA A 107 5.55 9.97 -2.34
N LEU A 108 6.72 10.61 -2.41
CA LEU A 108 7.89 10.09 -3.15
C LEU A 108 8.41 8.78 -2.54
N VAL A 109 8.51 8.70 -1.22
CA VAL A 109 8.89 7.47 -0.50
C VAL A 109 7.86 6.36 -0.74
N LEU A 110 6.57 6.68 -0.71
CA LEU A 110 5.52 5.70 -1.00
C LEU A 110 5.54 5.28 -2.47
N TRP A 111 5.85 6.19 -3.39
CA TRP A 111 5.91 5.90 -4.82
C TRP A 111 7.07 4.97 -5.18
N SER A 112 8.24 5.11 -4.56
CA SER A 112 9.34 4.16 -4.76
C SER A 112 8.98 2.74 -4.28
N GLY A 113 8.22 2.65 -3.18
CA GLY A 113 7.65 1.41 -2.66
C GLY A 113 6.46 0.86 -3.47
N PHE A 114 5.75 1.72 -4.19
CA PHE A 114 4.63 1.32 -5.05
C PHE A 114 5.11 0.89 -6.44
N ARG A 115 6.11 1.54 -7.00
CA ARG A 115 6.63 1.21 -8.33
C ARG A 115 7.15 -0.22 -8.38
N GLY A 116 6.58 -1.04 -9.26
CA GLY A 116 6.95 -2.46 -9.40
C GLY A 116 6.65 -3.31 -8.17
N TRP A 117 5.69 -2.91 -7.33
CA TRP A 117 5.35 -3.64 -6.12
C TRP A 117 4.92 -5.09 -6.38
N ARG A 118 4.20 -5.36 -7.48
CA ARG A 118 3.74 -6.70 -7.86
C ARG A 118 4.92 -7.65 -8.08
N ALA A 119 6.01 -7.15 -8.68
CA ALA A 119 7.22 -7.93 -8.93
C ALA A 119 8.03 -8.24 -7.65
N ARG A 120 7.81 -7.49 -6.57
CA ARG A 120 8.50 -7.67 -5.28
C ARG A 120 7.76 -8.61 -4.32
N LEU A 121 6.56 -9.04 -4.66
CA LEU A 121 5.79 -9.94 -3.81
C LEU A 121 6.46 -11.33 -3.75
N PRO A 122 6.46 -12.00 -2.58
CA PRO A 122 6.97 -13.35 -2.46
C PRO A 122 6.01 -14.41 -3.05
N PHE A 123 4.84 -14.02 -3.53
CA PHE A 123 3.79 -14.88 -4.08
C PHE A 123 3.21 -14.29 -5.38
N ALA A 124 2.54 -15.12 -6.17
CA ALA A 124 1.89 -14.66 -7.38
C ALA A 124 0.70 -13.74 -7.05
N PHE A 125 0.58 -12.62 -7.75
CA PHE A 125 -0.60 -11.74 -7.66
C PHE A 125 -1.30 -11.70 -9.01
N ALA A 126 -2.61 -11.93 -9.01
CA ALA A 126 -3.46 -11.81 -10.18
C ALA A 126 -4.64 -10.90 -9.83
N GLY A 127 -5.03 -9.98 -10.70
CA GLY A 127 -6.23 -9.19 -10.45
C GLY A 127 -6.29 -7.85 -11.16
N SER A 128 -7.50 -7.30 -11.23
CA SER A 128 -7.83 -6.03 -11.89
C SER A 128 -7.60 -4.82 -10.97
N TRP A 129 -6.44 -4.75 -10.33
CA TRP A 129 -6.07 -3.62 -9.47
C TRP A 129 -6.09 -2.27 -10.21
N ASP A 130 -5.78 -2.27 -11.51
CA ASP A 130 -5.77 -1.07 -12.34
C ASP A 130 -7.16 -0.42 -12.40
N SER A 131 -8.22 -1.23 -12.32
CA SER A 131 -9.59 -0.73 -12.22
C SER A 131 -9.79 0.09 -10.95
N LEU A 132 -9.25 -0.32 -9.79
CA LEU A 132 -9.32 0.45 -8.55
C LEU A 132 -8.45 1.71 -8.57
N ALA A 133 -7.31 1.64 -9.26
CA ALA A 133 -6.39 2.75 -9.39
C ALA A 133 -6.86 3.82 -10.40
N SER A 134 -7.88 3.51 -11.20
CA SER A 134 -8.40 4.39 -12.25
C SER A 134 -9.35 5.48 -11.77
N ASP A 135 -9.67 5.52 -10.47
CA ASP A 135 -10.50 6.59 -9.91
C ASP A 135 -9.90 7.97 -10.17
N ARG A 136 -10.73 8.85 -10.74
CA ARG A 136 -10.44 10.27 -10.88
C ARG A 136 -10.98 10.99 -9.65
N ALA A 137 -10.30 12.06 -9.24
CA ALA A 137 -10.64 12.76 -8.00
C ALA A 137 -12.06 13.35 -7.97
N ASP A 138 -12.67 13.52 -9.15
CA ASP A 138 -13.95 14.18 -9.34
C ASP A 138 -15.13 13.19 -9.21
N SER A 139 -14.84 11.89 -9.07
CA SER A 139 -15.86 10.86 -8.90
C SER A 139 -15.35 9.77 -7.96
N GLU A 140 -15.87 9.74 -6.73
CA GLU A 140 -15.67 8.60 -5.85
C GLU A 140 -16.50 7.43 -6.37
N SER A 141 -15.84 6.37 -6.83
CA SER A 141 -16.53 5.16 -7.29
C SER A 141 -16.27 4.00 -6.33
N TRP A 142 -17.35 3.33 -5.94
CA TRP A 142 -17.29 2.14 -5.12
C TRP A 142 -17.41 0.92 -6.03
N ARG A 143 -16.40 0.05 -6.01
CA ARG A 143 -16.35 -1.14 -6.87
C ARG A 143 -16.43 -2.40 -6.04
N SER A 144 -17.28 -3.34 -6.45
CA SER A 144 -17.39 -4.64 -5.79
C SER A 144 -16.10 -5.43 -6.01
N CYS A 145 -15.49 -5.86 -4.91
CA CYS A 145 -14.20 -6.53 -4.89
C CYS A 145 -14.29 -7.88 -4.17
N THR A 146 -13.55 -8.84 -4.71
CA THR A 146 -13.31 -10.14 -4.08
C THR A 146 -11.81 -10.38 -3.99
N LEU A 147 -11.31 -10.54 -2.78
CA LEU A 147 -9.93 -10.90 -2.48
C LEU A 147 -9.88 -12.36 -2.05
N GLN A 148 -9.09 -13.17 -2.74
CA GLN A 148 -8.90 -14.58 -2.43
C GLN A 148 -7.42 -14.89 -2.21
N ILE A 149 -7.13 -15.65 -1.14
CA ILE A 149 -5.78 -16.11 -0.81
C ILE A 149 -5.71 -17.62 -1.06
N HIS A 150 -4.77 -18.03 -1.89
CA HIS A 150 -4.48 -19.44 -2.16
C HIS A 150 -3.20 -19.83 -1.43
N LEU A 151 -3.32 -20.69 -0.43
CA LEU A 151 -2.18 -21.27 0.29
C LEU A 151 -1.69 -22.53 -0.42
N VAL A 152 -0.40 -22.82 -0.31
CA VAL A 152 0.17 -24.11 -0.76
C VAL A 152 -0.18 -25.22 0.23
N THR A 153 -0.29 -24.89 1.51
CA THR A 153 -0.57 -25.83 2.60
C THR A 153 -2.04 -25.82 3.01
N THR A 154 -2.53 -26.97 3.47
CA THR A 154 -3.85 -27.12 4.12
C THR A 154 -3.74 -27.17 5.64
N GLU A 155 -2.57 -26.86 6.21
CA GLU A 155 -2.34 -26.88 7.64
C GLU A 155 -3.34 -25.94 8.38
N PRO A 156 -4.03 -26.43 9.42
CA PRO A 156 -5.08 -25.66 10.09
C PRO A 156 -4.59 -24.33 10.66
N ASP A 157 -3.36 -24.28 11.18
CA ASP A 157 -2.79 -23.05 11.76
C ASP A 157 -2.49 -21.99 10.71
N ALA A 158 -1.93 -22.37 9.57
CA ALA A 158 -1.71 -21.48 8.44
C ALA A 158 -3.05 -20.90 7.92
N VAL A 159 -4.07 -21.75 7.79
CA VAL A 159 -5.42 -21.33 7.38
C VAL A 159 -6.06 -20.40 8.41
N ARG A 160 -5.92 -20.69 9.71
CA ARG A 160 -6.40 -19.81 10.80
C ARG A 160 -5.72 -18.45 10.77
N ALA A 161 -4.39 -18.41 10.62
CA ALA A 161 -3.63 -17.16 10.57
C ALA A 161 -4.02 -16.29 9.37
N ALA A 162 -4.14 -16.89 8.18
CA ALA A 162 -4.56 -16.17 6.98
C ALA A 162 -6.01 -15.65 7.10
N ASN A 163 -6.93 -16.45 7.65
CA ASN A 163 -8.30 -16.01 7.92
C ASN A 163 -8.35 -14.88 8.97
N ALA A 164 -7.52 -14.93 10.01
CA ALA A 164 -7.42 -13.87 11.00
C ALA A 164 -6.97 -12.55 10.35
N LEU A 165 -5.96 -12.59 9.48
CA LEU A 165 -5.52 -11.43 8.72
C LEU A 165 -6.62 -10.86 7.81
N LEU A 166 -7.38 -11.71 7.11
CA LEU A 166 -8.52 -11.25 6.29
C LEU A 166 -9.59 -10.56 7.14
N ARG A 167 -9.88 -11.08 8.35
CA ARG A 167 -10.83 -10.43 9.28
C ARG A 167 -10.30 -9.08 9.76
N THR A 168 -9.03 -9.00 10.14
CA THR A 168 -8.40 -7.73 10.54
C THR A 168 -8.45 -6.72 9.41
N PHE A 169 -8.17 -7.15 8.17
CA PHE A 169 -8.30 -6.32 6.99
C PHE A 169 -9.75 -5.86 6.79
N ALA A 170 -10.74 -6.75 6.85
CA ALA A 170 -12.15 -6.39 6.68
C ALA A 170 -12.60 -5.34 7.71
N VAL A 171 -12.23 -5.50 8.98
CA VAL A 171 -12.49 -4.50 10.02
C VAL A 171 -11.82 -3.16 9.69
N ALA A 172 -10.55 -3.19 9.28
CA ALA A 172 -9.82 -1.97 8.91
C ALA A 172 -10.43 -1.29 7.68
N ALA A 173 -10.87 -2.03 6.66
CA ALA A 173 -11.53 -1.52 5.47
C ALA A 173 -12.87 -0.86 5.82
N ASN A 174 -13.69 -1.53 6.64
CA ASN A 174 -15.00 -1.03 7.07
C ASN A 174 -14.91 0.28 7.87
N ARG A 175 -13.82 0.52 8.60
CA ARG A 175 -13.58 1.82 9.28
C ARG A 175 -13.33 2.99 8.32
N SER A 176 -13.04 2.72 7.05
CA SER A 176 -12.88 3.74 6.01
C SER A 176 -14.13 3.95 5.17
N MET A 177 -15.17 3.15 5.41
CA MET A 177 -16.47 3.32 4.80
C MET A 177 -17.29 4.32 5.61
N TYR A 178 -18.11 5.09 4.92
CA TYR A 178 -19.08 6.01 5.50
C TYR A 178 -20.45 5.69 4.90
N ASN A 179 -21.52 6.05 5.61
CA ASN A 179 -22.86 5.87 5.06
C ASN A 179 -23.12 6.95 4.02
N THR A 180 -23.48 6.55 2.80
CA THR A 180 -23.95 7.48 1.76
C THR A 180 -25.47 7.60 1.85
N ARG A 181 -26.02 8.76 1.48
CA ARG A 181 -27.48 8.95 1.39
C ARG A 181 -28.10 8.28 0.15
N PHE A 182 -27.27 7.89 -0.83
CA PHE A 182 -27.68 7.49 -2.18
C PHE A 182 -27.48 5.99 -2.47
N GLY A 183 -27.17 5.19 -1.46
CA GLY A 183 -26.96 3.76 -1.62
C GLY A 183 -26.37 3.10 -0.38
N THR A 184 -26.33 1.78 -0.39
CA THR A 184 -25.61 0.99 0.63
C THR A 184 -24.28 0.54 0.08
N ILE A 185 -23.20 0.96 0.74
CA ILE A 185 -21.86 0.46 0.44
C ILE A 185 -21.71 -0.91 1.10
N ASP A 186 -21.41 -1.93 0.29
CA ASP A 186 -21.24 -3.28 0.81
C ASP A 186 -19.97 -3.37 1.66
N ARG A 187 -20.18 -3.69 2.95
CA ARG A 187 -19.09 -3.87 3.91
C ARG A 187 -18.26 -5.10 3.57
N TRP A 188 -16.97 -5.01 3.86
CA TRP A 188 -16.07 -6.14 3.77
C TRP A 188 -16.44 -7.21 4.78
N THR A 189 -16.61 -8.42 4.27
CA THR A 189 -16.84 -9.63 5.05
C THR A 189 -15.77 -10.66 4.68
N ALA A 190 -15.21 -11.32 5.69
CA ALA A 190 -14.23 -12.39 5.50
C ALA A 190 -14.92 -13.75 5.72
N SER A 191 -14.88 -14.60 4.71
CA SER A 191 -15.38 -15.98 4.77
C SER A 191 -14.32 -16.93 5.33
N SER A 192 -14.73 -18.14 5.75
CA SER A 192 -13.82 -19.20 6.17
C SER A 192 -12.96 -19.77 5.03
N LYS A 193 -13.34 -19.52 3.77
CA LYS A 193 -12.67 -20.03 2.55
C LYS A 193 -11.51 -19.14 2.08
N LEU A 194 -10.84 -18.43 3.00
CA LEU A 194 -9.74 -17.51 2.67
C LEU A 194 -10.11 -16.48 1.60
N THR A 195 -11.37 -16.06 1.62
CA THR A 195 -11.93 -15.09 0.68
C THR A 195 -12.57 -13.96 1.47
N ALA A 196 -12.33 -12.72 1.07
CA ALA A 196 -13.01 -11.55 1.59
C ALA A 196 -13.67 -10.79 0.45
N THR A 197 -14.90 -10.32 0.67
CA THR A 197 -15.73 -9.63 -0.33
C THR A 197 -16.26 -8.34 0.25
N GLY A 198 -16.28 -7.27 -0.54
CA GLY A 198 -16.84 -5.97 -0.17
C GLY A 198 -16.58 -4.93 -1.25
N GLN A 199 -17.05 -3.70 -1.05
CA GLN A 199 -16.79 -2.61 -1.99
C GLN A 199 -15.52 -1.83 -1.63
N ALA A 200 -14.81 -1.33 -2.64
CA ALA A 200 -13.62 -0.51 -2.47
C ALA A 200 -13.64 0.74 -3.35
N ASN A 201 -13.24 1.85 -2.75
CA ASN A 201 -12.82 3.09 -3.38
C ASN A 201 -11.29 3.25 -3.27
N CYS A 202 -10.75 4.42 -3.62
CA CYS A 202 -9.32 4.74 -3.50
C CYS A 202 -8.74 4.52 -2.08
N ARG A 203 -9.49 4.86 -1.02
CA ARG A 203 -9.03 4.70 0.38
C ARG A 203 -8.93 3.23 0.78
N VAL A 204 -9.94 2.44 0.43
CA VAL A 204 -9.94 0.99 0.68
C VAL A 204 -8.90 0.30 -0.20
N ALA A 205 -8.72 0.74 -1.45
CA ALA A 205 -7.66 0.26 -2.32
C ALA A 205 -6.28 0.45 -1.67
N TRP A 206 -5.95 1.62 -1.12
CA TRP A 206 -4.68 1.79 -0.40
C TRP A 206 -4.49 0.82 0.76
N LYS A 207 -5.57 0.48 1.48
CA LYS A 207 -5.53 -0.55 2.53
C LYS A 207 -5.31 -1.95 1.96
N LEU A 208 -5.95 -2.30 0.84
CA LEU A 208 -5.70 -3.54 0.11
C LEU A 208 -4.22 -3.66 -0.30
N TYR A 209 -3.65 -2.59 -0.88
CA TYR A 209 -2.24 -2.55 -1.23
C TYR A 209 -1.34 -2.84 -0.04
N ARG A 210 -1.55 -2.14 1.09
CA ARG A 210 -0.77 -2.34 2.32
C ARG A 210 -0.95 -3.75 2.87
N PHE A 211 -2.17 -4.26 2.88
CA PHE A 211 -2.46 -5.61 3.34
C PHE A 211 -1.67 -6.65 2.53
N ILE A 212 -1.69 -6.56 1.20
CA ILE A 212 -1.00 -7.51 0.32
C ILE A 212 0.53 -7.37 0.46
N THR A 213 1.06 -6.15 0.35
CA THR A 213 2.51 -5.92 0.33
C THR A 213 3.20 -6.07 1.68
N ARG A 214 2.48 -5.88 2.79
CA ARG A 214 3.05 -5.91 4.13
C ARG A 214 2.57 -7.09 4.93
N ASP A 215 1.26 -7.24 5.11
CA ASP A 215 0.72 -8.20 6.09
C ASP A 215 0.79 -9.63 5.54
N LEU A 216 0.39 -9.85 4.28
CA LEU A 216 0.55 -11.14 3.62
C LEU A 216 2.02 -11.49 3.36
N ALA A 217 2.84 -10.51 2.99
CA ALA A 217 4.28 -10.73 2.81
C ALA A 217 4.96 -11.13 4.13
N ARG A 218 4.55 -10.55 5.27
CA ARG A 218 5.02 -10.95 6.60
C ARG A 218 4.55 -12.35 6.99
N LEU A 219 3.28 -12.67 6.70
CA LEU A 219 2.75 -14.01 6.92
C LEU A 219 3.54 -15.07 6.13
N HIS A 220 3.86 -14.76 4.88
CA HIS A 220 4.73 -15.61 4.05
C HIS A 220 6.15 -15.74 4.64
N ALA A 221 6.75 -14.64 5.08
CA ALA A 221 8.06 -14.66 5.72
C ALA A 221 8.08 -15.44 7.05
N ALA A 222 6.93 -15.54 7.74
CA ALA A 222 6.76 -16.32 8.95
C ALA A 222 6.53 -17.83 8.71
N GLY A 223 6.58 -18.29 7.46
CA GLY A 223 6.53 -19.72 7.11
C GLY A 223 5.20 -20.18 6.50
N VAL A 224 4.18 -19.31 6.39
CA VAL A 224 2.92 -19.67 5.74
C VAL A 224 3.04 -19.45 4.23
N THR A 225 3.32 -20.51 3.48
CA THR A 225 3.53 -20.42 2.03
C THR A 225 2.24 -20.07 1.28
N ILE A 226 2.18 -18.84 0.77
CA ILE A 226 1.11 -18.33 -0.08
C ILE A 226 1.47 -18.62 -1.55
N ALA A 227 0.63 -19.35 -2.26
CA ALA A 227 0.84 -19.65 -3.68
C ALA A 227 0.49 -18.44 -4.55
N ARG A 228 -0.72 -17.92 -4.34
CA ARG A 228 -1.31 -16.87 -5.15
C ARG A 228 -2.29 -16.03 -4.34
N VAL A 229 -2.37 -14.75 -4.66
CA VAL A 229 -3.43 -13.85 -4.21
C VAL A 229 -4.17 -13.36 -5.45
N THR A 230 -5.50 -13.49 -5.43
CA THR A 230 -6.38 -13.07 -6.53
C THR A 230 -7.25 -11.90 -6.06
N LEU A 231 -7.28 -10.82 -6.83
CA LEU A 231 -8.17 -9.67 -6.62
C LEU A 231 -9.08 -9.49 -7.82
N GLU A 232 -10.33 -9.90 -7.70
CA GLU A 232 -11.35 -9.62 -8.69
C GLU A 232 -12.03 -8.30 -8.37
N VAL A 233 -12.06 -7.39 -9.35
CA VAL A 233 -12.83 -6.15 -9.28
C VAL A 233 -13.93 -6.23 -10.33
N ARG A 234 -15.19 -6.24 -9.88
CA ARG A 234 -16.38 -6.23 -10.74
C ARG A 234 -16.87 -4.80 -10.90
N GLY A 235 -17.56 -4.54 -12.02
CA GLY A 235 -17.92 -3.23 -12.54
C GLY A 235 -18.36 -2.21 -11.48
N ALA A 236 -18.05 -0.94 -11.74
CA ALA A 236 -18.42 0.14 -10.86
C ALA A 236 -19.95 0.32 -10.87
N GLU A 237 -20.62 -0.02 -9.78
CA GLU A 237 -21.78 0.79 -9.40
C GLU A 237 -21.21 2.15 -9.06
N THR A 238 -21.25 3.04 -10.05
CA THR A 238 -20.81 4.42 -9.84
C THR A 238 -21.89 5.07 -8.98
N ILE A 239 -21.79 4.89 -7.67
CA ILE A 239 -22.49 5.74 -6.72
C ILE A 239 -21.82 7.09 -6.85
N LYS A 240 -22.28 7.92 -7.81
CA LYS A 240 -21.83 9.30 -7.92
C LYS A 240 -22.15 9.95 -6.58
N ALA A 241 -21.10 10.25 -5.80
CA ALA A 241 -21.23 11.21 -4.72
C ALA A 241 -21.50 12.55 -5.42
N GLU A 242 -22.79 12.88 -5.60
CA GLU A 242 -23.16 14.25 -5.94
C GLU A 242 -22.70 15.09 -4.74
N ALA A 243 -21.72 15.95 -4.99
CA ALA A 243 -21.22 16.86 -3.97
C ALA A 243 -22.43 17.66 -3.48
N ASP A 244 -22.77 17.52 -2.19
CA ASP A 244 -23.79 18.34 -1.57
C ASP A 244 -23.37 19.80 -1.79
N PRO A 245 -24.13 20.63 -2.53
CA PRO A 245 -23.82 22.04 -2.69
C PRO A 245 -24.17 22.75 -1.38
N SER A 246 -23.37 22.53 -0.34
CA SER A 246 -23.45 23.25 0.94
C SER A 246 -22.43 24.38 0.99
#